data_AF-A0A957FHH0-F1
#
_entry.id   AF-A0A957FHH0-F1
#
_cell.length_a   1.000
_cell.length_b   1.000
_cell.length_c   1.000
_cell.angle_alpha   90.00
_cell.angle_beta   90.00
_cell.angle_gamma   90.00
#
_symmetry.space_group_name_H-M   'P 1'
#
loop_
_entity.id
_entity.type
_entity.pdbx_description
1 polymer ?
#
loop_
_entity_poly.entity_id
_entity_poly.type
_entity_poly.pdbx_seq_one_letter_code
_entity_poly.pdbx_strand_id
1 'polypeptide(L)'
;MKIVIFAGGSGRRLWPISRQKSPKQFEPIIGSKSTLQLAVDRVADTYGLENIFISTNDRYTNIIQEQLAGLPAANVIGEPARRDLAAAVGLSITHLSRATETDLDQETMAILWGDNYMD
;
A
#
# COMPACT_ATOMS: atom_id res chain seq x y z
N MET A 1 11.90 9.41 7.36
CA MET A 1 11.37 8.03 7.43
C MET A 1 10.36 7.85 6.32
N LYS A 2 10.52 6.81 5.51
CA LYS A 2 9.56 6.42 4.47
C LYS A 2 8.73 5.23 4.93
N ILE A 3 7.46 5.18 4.53
CA ILE A 3 6.55 4.10 4.92
C ILE A 3 6.05 3.41 3.67
N VAL A 4 6.25 2.10 3.57
CA VAL A 4 5.70 1.28 2.48
C VAL A 4 4.59 0.40 3.05
N ILE A 5 3.36 0.61 2.56
CA ILE A 5 2.19 -0.20 2.90
C ILE A 5 1.92 -1.17 1.75
N PHE A 6 2.01 -2.46 2.04
CA PHE A 6 1.71 -3.50 1.05
C PHE A 6 0.20 -3.78 1.04
N ALA A 7 -0.42 -3.49 -0.10
CA ALA A 7 -1.84 -3.72 -0.38
C ALA A 7 -2.02 -4.84 -1.42
N GLY A 8 -1.23 -5.90 -1.27
CA GLY A 8 -1.25 -7.09 -2.11
C GLY A 8 -2.22 -8.18 -1.65
N GLY A 9 -2.37 -9.21 -2.48
CA GLY A 9 -3.22 -10.37 -2.17
C GLY A 9 -4.62 -10.29 -2.78
N SER A 10 -5.19 -11.46 -3.09
CA SER A 10 -6.51 -11.59 -3.74
C SER A 10 -7.63 -12.06 -2.81
N GLY A 11 -7.31 -12.25 -1.52
CA GLY A 11 -8.25 -12.58 -0.44
C GLY A 11 -9.40 -13.53 -0.84
N ARG A 12 -9.16 -14.82 -1.11
CA ARG A 12 -10.27 -15.73 -1.50
C ARG A 12 -11.15 -16.21 -0.34
N ARG A 13 -10.69 -16.03 0.91
CA ARG A 13 -11.35 -16.58 2.11
C ARG A 13 -12.57 -15.78 2.57
N LEU A 14 -12.68 -14.52 2.18
CA LEU A 14 -13.81 -13.64 2.52
C LEU A 14 -14.79 -13.49 1.36
N TRP A 15 -14.95 -14.53 0.54
CA TRP A 15 -16.02 -14.53 -0.45
C TRP A 15 -17.38 -14.51 0.27
N PRO A 16 -18.39 -13.74 -0.18
CA PRO A 16 -18.48 -13.01 -1.45
C PRO A 16 -17.97 -11.56 -1.43
N ILE A 17 -17.46 -11.10 -0.28
CA ILE A 17 -16.98 -9.72 -0.07
C ILE A 17 -15.71 -9.49 -0.92
N SER A 18 -14.72 -10.36 -0.77
CA SER A 18 -13.45 -10.23 -1.49
C SER A 18 -13.49 -10.95 -2.84
N ARG A 19 -13.22 -10.21 -3.91
CA ARG A 19 -13.28 -10.69 -5.31
C ARG A 19 -11.96 -10.39 -6.00
N GLN A 20 -11.73 -11.03 -7.15
CA GLN A 20 -10.51 -10.76 -7.93
C GLN A 20 -10.40 -9.31 -8.40
N LYS A 21 -11.52 -8.64 -8.66
CA LYS A 21 -11.55 -7.23 -9.07
C LYS A 21 -11.44 -6.26 -7.89
N SER A 22 -11.86 -6.69 -6.70
CA SER A 22 -11.81 -5.90 -5.47
C SER A 22 -11.43 -6.80 -4.28
N PRO A 23 -10.12 -6.97 -4.02
CA PRO A 23 -9.63 -7.69 -2.85
C PRO A 23 -10.10 -7.09 -1.52
N LYS A 24 -10.13 -7.93 -0.47
CA LYS A 24 -10.61 -7.57 0.88
C LYS A 24 -10.09 -6.23 1.42
N GLN A 25 -8.84 -5.87 1.14
CA GLN A 25 -8.21 -4.68 1.71
C GLN A 25 -8.79 -3.37 1.17
N PHE A 26 -9.54 -3.44 0.08
CA PHE A 26 -10.25 -2.31 -0.52
C PHE A 26 -11.73 -2.26 -0.10
N GLU A 27 -12.21 -3.25 0.65
CA GLU A 27 -13.60 -3.33 1.07
C GLU A 27 -13.76 -2.84 2.53
N PRO A 28 -14.81 -2.05 2.84
CA PRO A 28 -15.12 -1.64 4.21
C PRO A 28 -15.77 -2.79 4.99
N ILE A 29 -14.93 -3.71 5.50
CA ILE A 29 -15.40 -4.88 6.26
C ILE A 29 -15.84 -4.47 7.68
N ILE A 30 -15.19 -3.47 8.26
CA ILE A 30 -15.47 -2.94 9.60
C ILE A 30 -15.62 -1.43 9.48
N GLY A 31 -16.79 -0.91 9.88
CA GLY A 31 -17.09 0.52 9.77
C GLY A 31 -17.28 0.97 8.31
N SER A 32 -16.80 2.18 8.00
CA SER A 32 -17.03 2.83 6.70
C SER A 32 -15.79 2.96 5.82
N LYS A 33 -14.61 2.56 6.32
CA LYS A 33 -13.33 2.68 5.61
C LYS A 33 -12.76 1.29 5.30
N SER A 34 -12.05 1.17 4.19
CA SER A 34 -11.30 -0.05 3.87
C SER A 34 -10.13 -0.24 4.85
N THR A 35 -9.64 -1.47 5.01
CA THR A 35 -8.46 -1.70 5.89
C THR A 35 -7.23 -0.96 5.39
N LEU A 36 -7.11 -0.76 4.06
CA LEU A 36 -6.05 0.06 3.48
C LEU A 36 -6.17 1.52 3.93
N GLN A 37 -7.36 2.11 3.84
CA GLN A 37 -7.61 3.49 4.29
C GLN A 37 -7.27 3.63 5.77
N LEU A 38 -7.72 2.69 6.60
CA LEU A 38 -7.39 2.66 8.04
C LEU A 38 -5.88 2.55 8.28
N ALA A 39 -5.16 1.75 7.48
CA ALA A 39 -3.71 1.62 7.60
C ALA A 39 -2.97 2.92 7.24
N VAL A 40 -3.45 3.65 6.23
CA VAL A 40 -2.89 4.95 5.82
C VAL A 40 -3.20 6.02 6.85
N ASP A 41 -4.45 6.13 7.29
CA ASP A 41 -4.89 7.11 8.30
C ASP A 41 -4.04 7.03 9.57
N ARG A 42 -3.66 5.82 10.00
CA ARG A 42 -2.85 5.58 11.19
C ARG A 42 -1.49 6.30 11.15
N VAL A 43 -0.93 6.50 9.97
CA VAL A 43 0.41 7.07 9.80
C VAL A 43 0.42 8.43 9.09
N ALA A 44 -0.64 8.76 8.34
CA ALA A 44 -0.70 9.97 7.53
C ALA A 44 -0.56 11.25 8.36
N ASP A 45 -1.23 11.32 9.52
CA ASP A 45 -1.18 12.51 10.39
C ASP A 45 0.22 12.78 10.96
N THR A 46 1.02 11.72 11.14
CA THR A 46 2.36 11.85 11.73
C THR A 46 3.45 12.05 10.68
N TYR A 47 3.34 11.36 9.55
CA TYR A 47 4.41 11.26 8.56
C TYR A 47 4.13 11.99 7.25
N GLY A 48 2.89 12.42 7.00
CA GLY A 48 2.48 13.04 5.73
C GLY A 48 2.30 12.03 4.60
N LEU A 49 1.35 12.29 3.71
CA LEU A 49 1.05 11.42 2.55
C LEU A 49 2.21 11.33 1.56
N GLU A 50 3.05 12.36 1.49
CA GLU A 50 4.23 12.40 0.62
C GLU A 50 5.31 11.39 1.02
N ASN A 51 5.31 10.92 2.27
CA ASN A 51 6.25 9.92 2.78
C ASN A 51 5.67 8.50 2.81
N ILE A 52 4.41 8.33 2.40
CA ILE A 52 3.72 7.04 2.35
C ILE A 52 3.70 6.53 0.92
N PHE A 53 4.05 5.27 0.75
CA PHE A 53 4.09 4.55 -0.51
C PHE A 53 3.21 3.31 -0.41
N ILE A 54 2.50 2.99 -1.48
CA ILE A 54 1.61 1.82 -1.54
C ILE A 54 2.15 0.86 -2.59
N SER A 55 2.54 -0.35 -2.19
CA SER A 55 2.88 -1.44 -3.11
C SER A 55 1.64 -2.31 -3.33
N THR A 56 1.21 -2.43 -4.58
CA THR A 56 0.06 -3.28 -4.94
C THR A 56 0.23 -3.83 -6.35
N ASN A 57 -0.66 -4.73 -6.78
CA ASN A 57 -0.63 -5.18 -8.18
C ASN A 57 -1.06 -4.05 -9.12
N ASP A 58 -0.42 -3.93 -10.29
CA ASP A 58 -0.70 -2.90 -11.32
C ASP A 58 -2.19 -2.68 -11.57
N ARG A 59 -2.98 -3.76 -11.60
CA ARG A 59 -4.42 -3.70 -11.89
C ARG A 59 -5.23 -2.92 -10.85
N TYR A 60 -4.70 -2.71 -9.65
CA TYR A 60 -5.39 -2.05 -8.54
C TYR A 60 -4.92 -0.61 -8.32
N THR A 61 -3.92 -0.13 -9.06
CA THR A 61 -3.34 1.21 -8.90
C THR A 61 -4.41 2.32 -8.97
N ASN A 62 -5.38 2.20 -9.87
CA ASN A 62 -6.52 3.11 -9.95
C ASN A 62 -7.39 3.10 -8.68
N ILE A 63 -7.65 1.91 -8.12
CA ILE A 63 -8.43 1.79 -6.86
C ILE A 63 -7.70 2.49 -5.71
N ILE A 64 -6.36 2.39 -5.65
CA ILE A 64 -5.56 3.10 -4.65
C ILE A 64 -5.76 4.61 -4.77
N GLN A 65 -5.64 5.14 -5.99
CA GLN A 65 -5.79 6.57 -6.26
C GLN A 65 -7.21 7.08 -5.95
N GLU A 66 -8.23 6.26 -6.22
CA GLU A 66 -9.62 6.55 -5.86
C GLU A 66 -9.84 6.56 -4.34
N GLN A 67 -9.31 5.57 -3.60
CA GLN A 67 -9.52 5.45 -2.15
C GLN A 67 -8.67 6.41 -1.31
N LEU A 68 -7.49 6.79 -1.80
CA LEU A 68 -6.51 7.63 -1.10
C LEU A 68 -6.29 8.94 -1.85
N ALA A 69 -7.38 9.69 -2.04
CA ALA A 69 -7.33 10.99 -2.69
C ALA A 69 -6.33 11.91 -1.98
N GLY A 70 -5.26 12.31 -2.69
CA GLY A 70 -4.16 13.11 -2.16
C GLY A 70 -2.82 12.37 -2.05
N LEU A 71 -2.82 11.03 -2.17
CA LEU A 71 -1.58 10.27 -2.29
C LEU A 71 -0.90 10.57 -3.64
N PRO A 72 0.38 11.00 -3.68
CA PRO A 72 1.06 11.26 -4.94
C PRO A 72 1.05 10.04 -5.86
N ALA A 73 0.78 10.25 -7.15
CA ALA A 73 0.79 9.16 -8.14
C ALA A 73 2.12 8.40 -8.19
N ALA A 74 3.23 9.11 -7.99
CA ALA A 74 4.57 8.54 -7.94
C ALA A 74 4.81 7.61 -6.72
N ASN A 75 3.95 7.71 -5.69
CA ASN A 75 4.04 6.89 -4.47
C ASN A 75 3.23 5.59 -4.56
N VAL A 76 2.50 5.37 -5.66
CA VAL A 76 1.83 4.09 -5.92
C VAL A 76 2.74 3.22 -6.77
N ILE A 77 3.23 2.14 -6.17
CA ILE A 77 4.12 1.17 -6.79
C ILE A 77 3.27 0.03 -7.32
N GLY A 78 3.20 -0.02 -8.64
CA GLY A 78 2.55 -1.10 -9.37
C GLY A 78 3.49 -2.31 -9.53
N GLU A 79 3.12 -3.43 -8.90
CA GLU A 79 3.75 -4.72 -9.07
C GLU A 79 3.22 -5.40 -10.35
N PRO A 80 4.08 -5.68 -11.35
CA PRO A 80 3.65 -6.24 -12.63
C PRO A 80 3.17 -7.69 -12.50
N ALA A 81 3.62 -8.40 -11.46
CA ALA A 81 3.21 -9.76 -11.18
C ALA A 81 3.25 -10.02 -9.67
N ARG A 82 2.38 -10.90 -9.19
CA ARG A 82 2.42 -11.36 -7.80
C ARG A 82 3.65 -12.27 -7.61
N ARG A 83 4.63 -11.82 -6.82
CA ARG A 83 5.89 -12.53 -6.55
C ARG A 83 6.24 -12.62 -5.05
N ASP A 84 5.20 -12.55 -4.21
CA ASP A 84 5.30 -12.59 -2.74
C ASP A 84 6.21 -11.49 -2.15
N LEU A 85 6.46 -11.56 -0.84
CA LEU A 85 7.02 -10.47 -0.04
C LEU A 85 8.41 -10.00 -0.51
N ALA A 86 9.36 -10.92 -0.70
CA ALA A 86 10.75 -10.54 -0.98
C ALA A 86 10.88 -9.72 -2.28
N ALA A 87 10.17 -10.13 -3.34
CA ALA A 87 10.18 -9.40 -4.60
C ALA A 87 9.47 -8.05 -4.49
N ALA A 88 8.34 -7.99 -3.76
CA ALA A 88 7.61 -6.74 -3.54
C ALA A 88 8.44 -5.71 -2.75
N VAL A 89 9.16 -6.17 -1.72
CA VAL A 89 10.10 -5.33 -0.95
C VAL A 89 11.26 -4.86 -1.80
N GLY A 90 11.89 -5.76 -2.57
CA GLY A 90 13.00 -5.39 -3.45
C GLY A 90 12.61 -4.34 -4.50
N LEU A 91 11.41 -4.50 -5.10
CA LEU A 91 10.85 -3.51 -6.01
C LEU A 91 10.62 -2.17 -5.31
N SER A 92 10.03 -2.19 -4.11
CA SER A 92 9.72 -0.97 -3.36
C SER A 92 10.96 -0.19 -2.99
N ILE A 93 12.02 -0.87 -2.52
CA ILE A 93 13.31 -0.24 -2.19
C ILE A 93 13.96 0.35 -3.45
N THR A 94 13.92 -0.38 -4.56
CA THR A 94 14.47 0.11 -5.84
C THR A 94 13.69 1.31 -6.37
N HIS A 95 12.38 1.35 -6.15
CA HIS A 95 11.55 2.50 -6.50
C HIS A 95 11.89 3.71 -5.63
N LEU A 96 12.00 3.53 -4.31
CA LEU A 96 12.38 4.58 -3.37
C LEU A 96 13.76 5.17 -3.70
N SER A 97 14.76 4.34 -3.98
CA SER A 97 16.12 4.79 -4.31
C SER A 97 16.20 5.64 -5.57
N ARG A 98 15.21 5.51 -6.47
CA ARG A 98 15.12 6.27 -7.72
C ARG A 98 14.20 7.47 -7.64
N ALA A 99 13.11 7.34 -6.88
CA ALA A 99 12.09 8.37 -6.74
C ALA A 99 12.50 9.47 -5.76
N THR A 100 13.43 9.16 -4.85
CA THR A 100 13.96 10.09 -3.88
C THR A 100 15.46 10.24 -4.14
N GLU A 101 16.01 11.46 -4.13
CA GLU A 101 17.47 11.70 -4.12
C GLU A 101 18.11 11.28 -2.77
N THR A 102 17.47 10.35 -2.07
CA THR A 102 17.77 9.99 -0.71
C THR A 102 18.89 8.98 -0.69
N ASP A 103 19.91 9.27 0.10
CA ASP A 103 20.89 8.27 0.52
C ASP A 103 20.19 7.20 1.35
N LEU A 104 20.02 6.01 0.76
CA LEU A 104 19.36 4.88 1.42
C LEU A 104 20.09 4.45 2.69
N ASP A 105 21.38 4.73 2.83
CA ASP A 105 22.16 4.37 4.01
C ASP A 105 21.79 5.23 5.24
N GLN A 106 21.09 6.35 5.04
CA GLN A 106 20.66 7.26 6.10
C GLN A 106 19.12 7.33 6.27
N GLU A 107 18.36 6.67 5.40
CA GLU A 107 16.90 6.70 5.43
C GLU A 107 16.32 5.46 6.10
N THR A 108 15.43 5.67 7.08
CA THR A 108 14.71 4.57 7.70
C THR A 108 13.42 4.28 6.93
N MET A 109 13.22 3.02 6.56
CA MET A 109 11.99 2.53 5.94
C MET A 109 11.19 1.67 6.92
N ALA A 110 9.91 1.97 7.08
CA ALA A 110 8.95 1.11 7.76
C ALA A 110 8.13 0.31 6.74
N ILE A 111 7.87 -0.96 7.03
CA ILE A 111 7.01 -1.85 6.23
C ILE A 111 5.73 -2.13 7.03
N LEU A 112 4.58 -1.90 6.39
CA LEU A 112 3.27 -2.14 6.95
C LEU A 112 2.41 -2.98 6.01
N TRP A 113 1.39 -3.62 6.57
CA TRP A 113 0.41 -4.42 5.83
C TRP A 113 -0.93 -3.70 5.81
N GLY A 114 -1.45 -3.41 4.61
CA GLY A 114 -2.71 -2.68 4.43
C GLY A 114 -3.97 -3.51 4.68
N ASP A 115 -3.84 -4.79 4.99
CA ASP A 115 -4.95 -5.73 5.16
C ASP A 115 -5.18 -6.17 6.62
N ASN A 116 -4.45 -5.54 7.57
CA ASN A 116 -4.58 -5.75 9.00
C ASN A 116 -5.50 -4.70 9.63
N TYR A 117 -6.38 -5.16 10.51
CA TYR A 117 -7.16 -4.30 11.39
C TYR A 117 -6.40 -4.11 12.71
N MET A 118 -6.31 -2.87 13.19
CA MET A 118 -5.73 -2.53 14.49
C MET A 118 -6.54 -1.36 15.05
N ASP A 119 -6.93 -1.49 16.32
CA ASP A 119 -7.67 -0.49 17.09
C ASP A 119 -6.83 0.74 17.43
#